data_AF-A0A1B1TTX3-F1
#
_entry.id   AF-A0A1B1TTX3-F1
#
_cell.length_a   1.000
_cell.length_b   1.000
_cell.length_c   1.000
_cell.angle_alpha   90.00
_cell.angle_beta   90.00
_cell.angle_gamma   90.00
#
_symmetry.space_group_name_H-M   'P 1'
#
loop_
_entity.id
_entity.type
_entity.pdbx_description
1 polymer ?
#
loop_
_entity_poly.entity_id
_entity_poly.type
_entity_poly.pdbx_seq_one_letter_code
_entity_poly.pdbx_strand_id
1 'polypeptide(L)'
;MTQIRILEVFRYNGGLVFDDPEKGLDKEAFVAGIDGMLETLMATKGITERFKLTFSPQPFPGYELSLQWQRREFEGNWYYCAELEAEGWLCPALYHYFETAPQALYVRVDPLA
;
A
#
# COMPACT_ATOMS: atom_id res chain seq x y z
N MET A 1 12.73 -15.17 5.14
CA MET A 1 11.40 -15.72 4.83
C MET A 1 10.54 -14.56 4.35
N THR A 2 9.87 -14.67 3.20
CA THR A 2 9.09 -13.57 2.61
C THR A 2 7.92 -13.23 3.53
N GLN A 3 7.85 -11.98 4.00
CA GLN A 3 6.76 -11.52 4.85
C GLN A 3 5.65 -10.90 4.02
N ILE A 4 4.77 -11.75 3.47
CA ILE A 4 3.60 -11.29 2.72
C ILE A 4 2.51 -10.87 3.71
N ARG A 5 1.92 -9.71 3.43
CA ARG A 5 0.73 -9.18 4.10
C ARG A 5 -0.36 -8.93 3.06
N ILE A 6 -1.60 -9.10 3.48
CA ILE A 6 -2.77 -8.94 2.62
C ILE A 6 -3.77 -8.08 3.37
N LEU A 7 -4.30 -7.07 2.69
CA LEU A 7 -5.38 -6.21 3.19
C LEU A 7 -6.50 -6.19 2.17
N GLU A 8 -7.73 -6.07 2.65
CA GLU A 8 -8.84 -5.64 1.82
C GLU A 8 -8.92 -4.12 1.87
N VAL A 9 -8.86 -3.48 0.71
CA VAL A 9 -8.95 -2.03 0.55
C VAL A 9 -10.28 -1.72 -0.12
N PHE A 10 -10.96 -0.68 0.34
CA PHE A 10 -12.27 -0.27 -0.17
C PHE A 10 -12.41 1.25 -0.22
N ARG A 11 -13.33 1.74 -1.07
CA ARG A 11 -13.71 3.15 -1.08
C ARG A 11 -14.55 3.51 0.13
N TYR A 12 -14.19 4.60 0.79
CA TYR A 12 -14.97 5.20 1.88
C TYR A 12 -14.81 6.72 1.86
N ASN A 13 -15.94 7.45 1.87
CA ASN A 13 -15.99 8.91 1.81
C ASN A 13 -15.11 9.53 0.69
N GLY A 14 -15.02 8.84 -0.46
CA GLY A 14 -14.24 9.29 -1.61
C GLY A 14 -12.74 8.96 -1.59
N GLY A 15 -12.22 8.36 -0.50
CA GLY A 15 -10.84 7.89 -0.40
C GLY A 15 -10.72 6.37 -0.41
N LEU A 16 -9.49 5.87 -0.56
CA LEU A 16 -9.16 4.45 -0.39
C LEU A 16 -8.74 4.20 1.05
N VAL A 17 -9.42 3.28 1.72
CA VAL A 17 -9.17 2.93 3.12
C VAL A 17 -9.08 1.43 3.31
N PHE A 18 -8.55 1.00 4.44
CA PHE A 18 -8.59 -0.40 4.88
C PHE A 18 -8.90 -0.50 6.37
N ASP A 19 -9.40 -1.67 6.76
CA ASP A 19 -9.62 -2.03 8.17
C ASP A 19 -8.64 -3.14 8.55
N ASP A 20 -8.11 -3.11 9.77
CA ASP A 20 -7.40 -4.21 10.40
C ASP A 20 -7.74 -4.26 11.90
N PRO A 21 -8.80 -4.99 12.29
CA PRO A 21 -9.27 -5.04 13.68
C PRO A 21 -8.24 -5.59 14.67
N GLU A 22 -7.36 -6.50 14.24
CA GLU A 22 -6.31 -7.06 15.11
C GLU A 22 -5.28 -6.00 15.51
N LYS A 23 -5.15 -4.95 14.69
CA LYS A 23 -4.22 -3.84 14.90
C LYS A 23 -4.92 -2.54 15.29
N GLY A 24 -6.24 -2.57 15.45
CA GLY A 24 -7.07 -1.42 15.83
C GLY A 24 -7.20 -0.35 14.73
N LEU A 25 -6.99 -0.71 13.47
CA LEU A 25 -7.11 0.19 12.32
C LEU A 25 -8.54 0.14 11.78
N ASP A 26 -9.23 1.27 11.81
CA ASP A 26 -10.61 1.46 11.29
C ASP A 26 -10.59 2.60 10.27
N LYS A 27 -10.83 2.23 9.00
CA LYS A 27 -10.83 3.12 7.83
C LYS A 27 -9.56 3.92 7.72
N GLU A 28 -8.43 3.26 7.99
CA GLU A 28 -7.11 3.84 7.83
C GLU A 28 -6.91 4.17 6.35
N ALA A 29 -6.63 5.44 6.07
CA ALA A 29 -6.63 5.95 4.71
C ALA A 29 -5.25 5.82 4.06
N PHE A 30 -5.24 5.46 2.78
CA PHE A 30 -4.10 5.75 1.91
C PHE A 30 -4.20 7.20 1.46
N VAL A 31 -3.09 7.94 1.55
CA VAL A 31 -3.03 9.37 1.24
C VAL A 31 -1.69 9.73 0.60
N ALA A 32 -1.60 10.98 0.16
CA ALA A 32 -0.34 11.62 -0.23
C ALA A 32 0.47 10.80 -1.26
N GLY A 33 -0.20 10.36 -2.33
CA GLY A 33 0.41 9.73 -3.50
C GLY A 33 0.25 8.22 -3.53
N ILE A 34 0.18 7.56 -2.37
CA ILE A 34 -0.04 6.10 -2.32
C ILE A 34 -1.43 5.74 -2.86
N ASP A 35 -2.44 6.52 -2.51
CA ASP A 35 -3.79 6.42 -3.07
C ASP A 35 -3.78 6.52 -4.60
N GLY A 36 -3.09 7.52 -5.17
CA GLY A 36 -2.98 7.67 -6.63
C GLY A 36 -2.26 6.51 -7.32
N MET A 37 -1.25 5.92 -6.67
CA MET A 37 -0.58 4.71 -7.19
C MET A 37 -1.53 3.51 -7.20
N LEU A 38 -2.33 3.34 -6.13
CA LEU A 38 -3.32 2.26 -6.04
C LEU A 38 -4.46 2.45 -7.05
N GLU A 39 -4.97 3.67 -7.21
CA GLU A 39 -5.96 4.03 -8.24
C GLU A 39 -5.45 3.68 -9.64
N THR A 40 -4.17 3.94 -9.91
CA THR A 40 -3.54 3.58 -11.19
C THR A 40 -3.57 2.06 -11.41
N LEU A 41 -3.17 1.26 -10.42
CA LEU A 41 -3.26 -0.21 -10.52
C LEU A 41 -4.69 -0.71 -10.66
N MET A 42 -5.64 -0.16 -9.89
CA MET A 42 -7.06 -0.48 -9.98
C MET A 42 -7.60 -0.25 -11.40
N ALA A 43 -7.27 0.89 -12.00
CA ALA A 43 -7.72 1.24 -13.35
C ALA A 43 -7.24 0.23 -14.41
N THR A 44 -6.00 -0.27 -14.30
CA THR A 44 -5.49 -1.29 -15.24
C THR A 44 -6.26 -2.62 -15.19
N LYS A 45 -6.97 -2.88 -14.09
CA LYS A 45 -7.72 -4.12 -13.84
C LYS A 45 -9.24 -3.90 -13.88
N GLY A 46 -9.71 -2.69 -14.14
CA GLY A 46 -11.13 -2.33 -14.11
C GLY A 46 -11.78 -2.46 -12.72
N ILE A 47 -10.99 -2.33 -11.64
CA ILE A 47 -11.50 -2.38 -10.26
C ILE A 47 -11.96 -0.98 -9.85
N THR A 48 -13.15 -0.86 -9.25
CA THR A 48 -13.72 0.45 -8.87
C THR A 48 -13.87 0.65 -7.37
N GLU A 49 -14.33 -0.37 -6.62
CA GLU A 49 -14.77 -0.17 -5.24
C GLU A 49 -13.89 -0.85 -4.20
N ARG A 50 -13.57 -2.12 -4.40
CA ARG A 50 -12.87 -2.94 -3.40
C ARG A 50 -11.86 -3.87 -4.09
N PHE A 51 -10.73 -4.10 -3.44
CA PHE A 51 -9.67 -4.96 -3.95
C PHE A 51 -8.84 -5.56 -2.83
N LYS A 52 -8.08 -6.59 -3.18
CA LYS A 52 -7.06 -7.18 -2.31
C LYS A 52 -5.72 -6.53 -2.60
N LEU A 53 -5.14 -5.89 -1.59
CA LEU A 53 -3.78 -5.36 -1.61
C LEU A 53 -2.83 -6.38 -0.99
N THR A 54 -1.87 -6.87 -1.77
CA THR A 54 -0.79 -7.72 -1.27
C THR A 54 0.51 -6.92 -1.24
N PHE A 55 1.23 -6.94 -0.11
CA PHE A 55 2.51 -6.24 0.00
C PHE A 55 3.55 -7.03 0.80
N SER A 56 4.83 -6.76 0.54
CA SER A 56 5.96 -7.47 1.15
C SER A 56 7.25 -6.65 1.09
N PRO A 57 8.15 -6.76 2.08
CA PRO A 57 9.46 -6.10 2.05
C PRO A 57 10.49 -6.84 1.17
N GLN A 58 10.12 -8.01 0.62
CA GLN A 58 10.87 -8.75 -0.38
C GLN A 58 10.03 -8.96 -1.64
N PRO A 59 10.64 -9.05 -2.83
CA PRO A 59 9.91 -9.32 -4.06
C PRO A 59 9.21 -10.68 -3.98
N PHE A 60 8.04 -10.78 -4.62
CA PHE A 60 7.26 -12.01 -4.72
C PHE A 60 6.71 -12.17 -6.15
N PRO A 61 6.46 -13.40 -6.62
CA PRO A 61 5.97 -13.61 -7.98
C PRO A 61 4.70 -12.79 -8.29
N GLY A 62 4.78 -12.00 -9.36
CA GLY A 62 3.67 -11.18 -9.83
C GLY A 62 3.45 -9.87 -9.07
N TYR A 63 4.41 -9.37 -8.27
CA TYR A 63 4.35 -7.98 -7.81
C TYR A 63 4.26 -7.03 -9.02
N GLU A 64 3.63 -5.88 -8.82
CA GLU A 64 3.31 -4.91 -9.87
C GLU A 64 4.06 -3.58 -9.69
N LEU A 65 4.20 -3.12 -8.44
CA LEU A 65 4.98 -1.93 -8.11
C LEU A 65 6.08 -2.26 -7.11
N SER A 66 7.19 -1.52 -7.21
CA SER A 66 8.26 -1.50 -6.23
C SER A 66 8.45 -0.09 -5.69
N LEU A 67 8.29 0.04 -4.38
CA LEU A 67 8.41 1.27 -3.62
C LEU A 67 9.75 1.29 -2.91
N GLN A 68 10.63 2.23 -3.23
CA GLN A 68 11.94 2.38 -2.60
C GLN A 68 11.90 3.49 -1.57
N TRP A 69 12.27 3.19 -0.32
CA TRP A 69 12.28 4.15 0.77
C TRP A 69 13.21 5.33 0.45
N GLN A 70 12.75 6.55 0.72
CA GLN A 70 13.53 7.78 0.46
C GLN A 70 13.88 8.51 1.74
N ARG A 71 12.87 8.85 2.55
CA ARG A 71 13.03 9.68 3.75
C ARG A 71 11.90 9.47 4.74
N ARG A 72 12.16 9.80 6.01
CA ARG A 72 11.14 9.89 7.06
C ARG A 72 10.64 11.32 7.16
N GLU A 73 9.32 11.50 7.30
CA GLU A 73 8.69 12.80 7.51
C GLU A 73 7.35 12.62 8.25
N PHE A 74 6.99 13.55 9.15
CA PHE A 74 5.76 13.49 9.95
C PHE A 74 5.48 12.11 10.56
N GLU A 75 6.53 11.47 11.09
CA GLU A 75 6.50 10.11 11.66
C GLU A 75 6.28 8.96 10.66
N GLY A 76 5.78 9.24 9.46
CA GLY A 76 5.69 8.31 8.36
C GLY A 76 6.92 8.29 7.45
N ASN A 77 6.79 7.65 6.29
CA ASN A 77 7.89 7.36 5.39
C ASN A 77 7.49 7.61 3.94
N TRP A 78 8.31 8.39 3.23
CA TRP A 78 8.18 8.59 1.79
C TRP A 78 8.87 7.47 1.03
N TYR A 79 8.18 6.97 0.02
CA TYR A 79 8.66 5.96 -0.92
C TYR A 79 8.53 6.46 -2.35
N TYR A 80 9.50 6.12 -3.19
CA TYR A 80 9.48 6.40 -4.62
C TYR A 80 9.13 5.14 -5.41
N CYS A 81 8.21 5.27 -6.36
CA CYS A 81 7.83 4.24 -7.31
C CYS A 81 8.39 4.60 -8.68
N ALA A 82 9.37 3.83 -9.16
CA ALA A 82 9.98 4.08 -10.47
C ALA A 82 9.01 3.78 -11.62
N GLU A 83 8.15 2.78 -11.46
CA GLU A 83 7.18 2.35 -12.47
C GLU A 83 6.13 3.43 -12.79
N LEU A 84 5.85 4.30 -11.82
CA LEU A 84 4.87 5.38 -11.93
C LEU A 84 5.50 6.79 -11.86
N GLU A 85 6.83 6.87 -11.77
CA GLU A 85 7.59 8.12 -11.56
C GLU A 85 7.00 9.02 -10.45
N ALA A 86 6.53 8.41 -9.36
CA ALA A 86 5.79 9.10 -8.31
C ALA A 86 6.34 8.81 -6.91
N GLU A 87 6.16 9.74 -5.99
CA GLU A 87 6.39 9.53 -4.56
C GLU A 87 5.06 9.37 -3.81
N GLY A 88 5.10 8.58 -2.74
CA GLY A 88 3.97 8.37 -1.85
C GLY A 88 4.41 8.30 -0.39
N TRP A 89 3.62 8.88 0.51
CA TRP A 89 3.87 8.81 1.95
C TRP A 89 3.02 7.73 2.62
N LEU A 90 3.67 6.85 3.38
CA LEU A 90 3.03 5.87 4.24
C LEU A 90 3.08 6.34 5.68
N CYS A 91 1.91 6.41 6.31
CA CYS A 91 1.74 6.82 7.70
C CYS A 91 2.38 5.83 8.69
N PRO A 92 2.42 6.18 10.00
CA PRO A 92 2.90 5.28 11.04
C PRO A 92 2.17 3.93 11.12
N ALA A 93 0.98 3.78 10.52
CA ALA A 93 0.30 2.49 10.48
C ALA A 93 1.13 1.39 9.78
N LEU A 94 2.12 1.76 8.96
CA LEU A 94 3.10 0.82 8.41
C LEU A 94 3.80 -0.01 9.49
N TYR A 95 4.07 0.57 10.67
CA TYR A 95 4.76 -0.09 11.77
C TYR A 95 3.92 -1.15 12.49
N HIS A 96 2.61 -1.19 12.23
CA HIS A 96 1.77 -2.31 12.65
C HIS A 96 2.09 -3.61 11.89
N TYR A 97 2.77 -3.53 10.75
CA TYR A 97 3.11 -4.68 9.90
C TYR A 97 4.60 -5.02 9.91
N PHE A 98 5.45 -4.05 10.21
CA PHE A 98 6.91 -4.14 10.18
C PHE A 98 7.54 -3.45 11.39
N GLU A 99 8.55 -4.08 11.98
CA GLU A 99 9.30 -3.50 13.11
C GLU A 99 10.00 -2.18 12.75
N THR A 100 10.47 -2.06 11.51
CA THR A 100 11.10 -0.87 10.95
C THR A 100 10.56 -0.60 9.55
N ALA A 101 10.65 0.65 9.09
CA ALA A 101 10.29 1.02 7.72
C ALA A 101 11.14 0.20 6.73
N PRO A 102 10.52 -0.66 5.90
CA PRO A 102 11.28 -1.46 4.93
C PRO A 102 11.98 -0.57 3.91
N GLN A 103 13.20 -0.92 3.50
CA GLN A 103 13.92 -0.20 2.44
C GLN A 103 13.23 -0.34 1.07
N ALA A 104 12.52 -1.45 0.86
CA ALA A 104 11.69 -1.68 -0.31
C ALA A 104 10.34 -2.26 0.12
N LEU A 105 9.29 -1.92 -0.62
CA LEU A 105 7.97 -2.53 -0.54
C LEU A 105 7.52 -2.94 -1.94
N TYR A 106 7.16 -4.20 -2.09
CA TYR A 106 6.63 -4.75 -3.34
C TYR A 106 5.13 -4.91 -3.17
N VAL A 107 4.36 -4.51 -4.17
CA VAL A 107 2.90 -4.38 -4.07
C VAL A 107 2.23 -5.06 -5.25
N ARG A 108 1.10 -5.73 -5.02
CA ARG A 108 0.17 -6.24 -6.03
C ARG A 108 -1.27 -5.93 -5.64
N VAL A 109 -2.08 -5.58 -6.62
CA VAL A 109 -3.53 -5.40 -6.50
C VAL A 109 -4.24 -6.53 -7.25
N ASP A 110 -5.18 -7.18 -6.60
CA ASP A 110 -6.03 -8.22 -7.20
C ASP A 110 -7.51 -7.89 -6.95
N PRO A 111 -8.44 -8.21 -7.87
CA PRO A 111 -9.88 -8.17 -7.58
C PRO A 111 -10.24 -9.06 -6.39
N LEU A 112 -11.32 -8.70 -5.67
CA LEU A 112 -11.99 -9.63 -4.77
C LEU A 112 -12.77 -10.65 -5.62
N ALA A 113 -12.65 -11.93 -5.28
CA ALA A 113 -13.33 -13.02 -5.97
C ALA A 113 -14.85 -12.98 -5.78
#